data_AF-A0A0L0D8E0-F1
#
_entry.id   AF-A0A0L0D8E0-F1
#
_cell.length_a   1.000
_cell.length_b   1.000
_cell.length_c   1.000
_cell.angle_alpha   90.00
_cell.angle_beta   90.00
_cell.angle_gamma   90.00
#
_symmetry.space_group_name_H-M   'P 1'
#
loop_
_entity.id
_entity.type
_entity.pdbx_description
1 polymer ?
#
loop_
_entity_poly.entity_id
_entity_poly.type
_entity_poly.pdbx_seq_one_letter_code
_entity_poly.pdbx_strand_id
1 'polypeptide(L)'
;MASMSRRLDYVDEKYGDGSSFEGTVLQATGERHGHGFLEMRSGESYAGTFKRNKYHGMGKYAYADGARYVGEWSLGAPHGHGVLTLPDGGRYDGEFTQGARCGEGTFRAASGSVYTGTFADDVPSGHGTATYPDGSVYTGSWLAGAMHGRGTYVFADGTIYIGEFEAGVMAGEGKTRYASDDRVHSGSYAANKPNGRGSIAYIDGRKYVGDVRDGRPHGHGVFYWPDGASYDGQWADGLQHGEGVFASALGKSYTVQWSSGRVVHDPNPGSDAFRYAAAVDAHLYSAPMPSTPATKRVPGTPASQNSPSRRESDDRVVPSSAPAAASHPPPPSSPAAAAASPSRRHVSFASPQQQEETRPSSSSDVHRQSPSRAPPQAQELTPPCRAALAKFAERPGIADVIHSYDTSGSGTLTFPQLRQVARKMQVRLTGEESDALRSAFAVSDSTIDANAVAAAVASIVAALQ
;
A
#
# COMPACT_ATOMS: atom_id res chain seq x y z
N MET A 1 2.07 49.80 -32.02
CA MET A 1 2.13 48.35 -32.31
C MET A 1 0.71 47.80 -32.16
N ALA A 2 0.01 47.59 -33.28
CA ALA A 2 -1.32 47.00 -33.23
C ALA A 2 -1.19 45.58 -32.67
N SER A 3 -1.92 45.30 -31.59
CA SER A 3 -2.17 43.95 -31.12
C SER A 3 -2.74 43.16 -32.31
N MET A 4 -1.91 42.33 -32.93
CA MET A 4 -2.40 41.32 -33.87
C MET A 4 -3.28 40.38 -33.04
N SER A 5 -4.56 40.71 -32.97
CA SER A 5 -5.59 39.76 -32.57
C SER A 5 -5.36 38.53 -33.42
N ARG A 6 -5.03 37.40 -32.80
CA ARG A 6 -4.75 36.15 -33.51
C ARG A 6 -6.04 35.70 -34.15
N ARG A 7 -6.28 36.14 -35.39
CA ARG A 7 -7.42 35.69 -36.19
C ARG A 7 -7.28 34.20 -36.43
N LEU A 8 -8.36 33.49 -36.14
CA LEU A 8 -8.51 32.08 -36.40
C LEU A 8 -9.48 31.93 -37.57
N ASP A 9 -9.13 31.06 -38.51
CA ASP A 9 -10.02 30.61 -39.58
C ASP A 9 -10.44 29.18 -39.27
N TYR A 10 -11.68 28.82 -39.63
CA TYR A 10 -12.17 27.44 -39.53
C TYR A 10 -11.96 26.73 -40.87
N VAL A 11 -11.46 25.49 -40.83
CA VAL A 11 -11.18 24.68 -42.00
C VAL A 11 -11.70 23.26 -41.82
N ASP A 12 -12.07 22.64 -42.94
CA ASP A 12 -12.37 21.22 -43.10
C ASP A 12 -11.49 20.72 -44.25
N GLU A 13 -10.33 20.16 -43.89
CA GLU A 13 -9.28 19.76 -44.81
C GLU A 13 -9.20 18.24 -44.91
N LYS A 14 -9.21 17.73 -46.13
CA LYS A 14 -8.85 16.34 -46.44
C LYS A 14 -7.49 16.31 -47.11
N TYR A 15 -6.56 15.59 -46.51
CA TYR A 15 -5.19 15.46 -46.99
C TYR A 15 -5.08 14.28 -47.96
N GLY A 16 -4.15 14.38 -48.92
CA GLY A 16 -3.95 13.36 -49.95
C GLY A 16 -3.48 12.00 -49.42
N ASP A 17 -3.00 11.94 -48.18
CA ASP A 17 -2.63 10.72 -47.47
C ASP A 17 -3.83 10.01 -46.81
N GLY A 18 -5.05 10.58 -46.92
CA GLY A 18 -6.26 10.06 -46.30
C GLY A 18 -6.51 10.57 -44.87
N SER A 19 -5.63 11.40 -44.32
CA SER A 19 -5.87 12.09 -43.05
C SER A 19 -6.87 13.24 -43.25
N SER A 20 -7.57 13.66 -42.20
CA SER A 20 -8.48 14.81 -42.23
C SER A 20 -8.34 15.68 -40.99
N PHE A 21 -8.59 16.98 -41.13
CA PHE A 21 -8.65 17.91 -40.02
C PHE A 21 -9.86 18.83 -40.15
N GLU A 22 -10.66 18.90 -39.11
CA GLU A 22 -11.79 19.81 -38.97
C GLU A 22 -11.55 20.69 -37.73
N GLY A 23 -11.39 22.00 -37.89
CA GLY A 23 -11.17 22.88 -36.76
C GLY A 23 -10.54 24.22 -37.09
N THR A 24 -10.01 24.89 -36.07
CA THR A 24 -9.46 26.24 -36.23
C THR A 24 -7.95 26.23 -36.50
N VAL A 25 -7.50 27.15 -37.37
CA VAL A 25 -6.10 27.39 -37.73
C VAL A 25 -5.75 28.88 -37.58
N LEU A 26 -4.48 29.20 -37.38
CA LEU A 26 -4.00 30.58 -37.41
C LEU A 26 -4.04 31.11 -38.84
N GLN A 27 -4.80 32.20 -39.07
CA GLN A 27 -4.92 32.82 -40.40
C GLN A 27 -3.56 33.16 -41.05
N ALA A 28 -2.57 33.55 -40.24
CA ALA A 28 -1.27 33.98 -40.73
C ALA A 28 -0.35 32.82 -41.17
N THR A 29 -0.54 31.61 -40.64
CA THR A 29 0.41 30.50 -40.80
C THR A 29 -0.23 29.19 -41.27
N GLY A 30 -1.55 29.06 -41.19
CA GLY A 30 -2.27 27.80 -41.41
C GLY A 30 -2.04 26.77 -40.30
N GLU A 31 -1.31 27.10 -39.23
CA GLU A 31 -1.06 26.15 -38.14
C GLU A 31 -2.34 25.93 -37.31
N ARG A 32 -2.68 24.66 -37.03
CA ARG A 32 -3.79 24.28 -36.15
C ARG A 32 -3.67 24.98 -34.79
N HIS A 33 -4.74 25.66 -34.38
CA HIS A 33 -4.78 26.45 -33.16
C HIS A 33 -6.22 26.66 -32.70
N GLY A 34 -6.51 26.45 -31.42
CA GLY A 34 -7.89 26.39 -30.92
C GLY A 34 -8.45 24.97 -31.00
N HIS A 35 -9.75 24.79 -31.12
CA HIS A 35 -10.36 23.45 -31.11
C HIS A 35 -10.31 22.78 -32.48
N GLY A 36 -10.17 21.47 -32.50
CA GLY A 36 -10.33 20.69 -33.73
C GLY A 36 -10.37 19.18 -33.50
N PHE A 37 -10.71 18.50 -34.58
CA PHE A 37 -10.69 17.05 -34.73
C PHE A 37 -9.70 16.70 -35.84
N LEU A 38 -8.73 15.85 -35.54
CA LEU A 38 -7.74 15.33 -36.48
C LEU A 38 -7.92 13.82 -36.55
N GLU A 39 -8.14 13.29 -37.75
CA GLU A 39 -8.15 11.86 -38.03
C GLU A 39 -6.94 11.54 -38.93
N MET A 40 -6.15 10.55 -38.54
CA MET A 40 -4.96 10.14 -39.26
C MET A 40 -5.27 8.91 -40.11
N ARG A 41 -4.53 8.74 -41.23
CA ARG A 41 -4.56 7.52 -42.04
C ARG A 41 -4.40 6.21 -41.24
N SER A 42 -3.66 6.26 -40.13
CA SER A 42 -3.43 5.11 -39.24
C SER A 42 -4.67 4.65 -38.48
N GLY A 43 -5.76 5.42 -38.50
CA GLY A 43 -6.95 5.22 -37.65
C GLY A 43 -6.84 5.93 -36.29
N GLU A 44 -5.72 6.61 -36.02
CA GLU A 44 -5.57 7.45 -34.84
C GLU A 44 -6.41 8.71 -34.97
N SER A 45 -6.95 9.19 -33.86
CA SER A 45 -7.67 10.46 -33.86
C SER A 45 -7.43 11.28 -32.61
N TYR A 46 -7.49 12.60 -32.77
CA TYR A 46 -7.43 13.55 -31.68
C TYR A 46 -8.58 14.55 -31.77
N ALA A 47 -9.34 14.70 -30.69
CA ALA A 47 -10.36 15.72 -30.52
C ALA A 47 -9.97 16.60 -29.33
N GLY A 48 -9.64 17.87 -29.57
CA GLY A 48 -9.20 18.74 -28.47
C GLY A 48 -8.63 20.07 -28.92
N THR A 49 -7.90 20.71 -28.03
CA THR A 49 -7.25 22.00 -28.31
C THR A 49 -5.86 21.83 -28.94
N PHE A 50 -5.55 22.73 -29.86
CA PHE A 50 -4.27 22.83 -30.55
C PHE A 50 -3.60 24.16 -30.23
N LYS A 51 -2.27 24.14 -30.17
CA LYS A 51 -1.43 25.34 -30.08
C LYS A 51 -0.28 25.20 -31.05
N ARG A 52 -0.42 25.82 -32.23
CA ARG A 52 0.59 25.78 -33.31
C ARG A 52 0.92 24.34 -33.69
N ASN A 53 -0.06 23.63 -34.23
CA ASN A 53 0.00 22.22 -34.64
C ASN A 53 0.20 21.18 -33.54
N LYS A 54 0.51 21.57 -32.30
CA LYS A 54 0.67 20.66 -31.16
C LYS A 54 -0.63 20.49 -30.39
N TYR A 55 -0.92 19.27 -29.95
CA TYR A 55 -1.97 19.01 -28.97
C TYR A 55 -1.66 19.78 -27.68
N HIS A 56 -2.65 20.45 -27.14
CA HIS A 56 -2.52 21.30 -25.97
C HIS A 56 -3.85 21.37 -25.21
N GLY A 57 -3.87 21.73 -23.93
CA GLY A 57 -5.10 21.86 -23.15
C GLY A 57 -5.88 20.54 -23.09
N MET A 58 -7.20 20.58 -23.01
CA MET A 58 -8.01 19.36 -22.92
C MET A 58 -8.13 18.66 -24.27
N GLY A 59 -7.99 17.34 -24.27
CA GLY A 59 -8.20 16.55 -25.48
C GLY A 59 -8.39 15.06 -25.22
N LYS A 60 -9.01 14.42 -26.20
CA LYS A 60 -9.19 12.98 -26.30
C LYS A 60 -8.36 12.45 -27.47
N TYR A 61 -7.55 11.44 -27.23
CA TYR A 61 -6.78 10.74 -28.25
C TYR A 61 -7.21 9.27 -28.30
N ALA A 62 -7.47 8.76 -29.50
CA ALA A 62 -7.66 7.34 -29.76
C ALA A 62 -6.44 6.84 -30.53
N TYR A 63 -5.73 5.88 -29.94
CA TYR A 63 -4.52 5.28 -30.50
C TYR A 63 -4.87 4.15 -31.47
N ALA A 64 -3.97 3.85 -32.40
CA ALA A 64 -4.16 2.79 -33.39
C ALA A 64 -4.27 1.39 -32.75
N ASP A 65 -3.67 1.19 -31.58
CA ASP A 65 -3.72 -0.06 -30.81
C ASP A 65 -5.04 -0.24 -30.04
N GLY A 66 -5.94 0.75 -30.08
CA GLY A 66 -7.21 0.76 -29.36
C GLY A 66 -7.17 1.46 -28.00
N ALA A 67 -6.00 1.89 -27.53
CA ALA A 67 -5.89 2.68 -26.31
C ALA A 67 -6.59 4.03 -26.48
N ARG A 68 -6.98 4.64 -25.36
CA ARG A 68 -7.66 5.94 -25.32
C ARG A 68 -7.16 6.80 -24.18
N TYR A 69 -6.75 8.02 -24.48
CA TYR A 69 -6.43 9.02 -23.47
C TYR A 69 -7.47 10.14 -23.48
N VAL A 70 -7.90 10.58 -22.31
CA VAL A 70 -8.74 11.77 -22.10
C VAL A 70 -8.14 12.58 -20.97
N GLY A 71 -7.66 13.78 -21.25
CA GLY A 71 -7.03 14.60 -20.22
C GLY A 71 -6.36 15.84 -20.79
N GLU A 72 -5.45 16.39 -20.00
CA GLU A 72 -4.67 17.56 -20.38
C GLU A 72 -3.50 17.18 -21.31
N TRP A 73 -3.14 18.11 -22.19
CA TRP A 73 -2.07 17.98 -23.15
C TRP A 73 -1.15 19.20 -23.06
N SER A 74 0.15 18.96 -23.16
CA SER A 74 1.14 20.03 -23.26
C SER A 74 2.16 19.69 -24.34
N LEU A 75 2.30 20.60 -25.32
CA LEU A 75 3.29 20.50 -26.39
C LEU A 75 3.26 19.16 -27.16
N GLY A 76 2.08 18.56 -27.31
CA GLY A 76 1.89 17.30 -28.03
C GLY A 76 1.95 16.03 -27.18
N ALA A 77 2.17 16.14 -25.86
CA ALA A 77 2.21 15.00 -24.95
C ALA A 77 1.10 15.09 -23.88
N PRO A 78 0.58 13.95 -23.40
CA PRO A 78 -0.23 13.91 -22.18
C PRO A 78 0.47 14.62 -21.02
N HIS A 79 -0.27 15.45 -20.31
CA HIS A 79 0.23 16.22 -19.18
C HIS A 79 -0.88 16.42 -18.15
N GLY A 80 -0.59 16.99 -16.98
CA GLY A 80 -1.59 17.28 -15.96
C GLY A 80 -2.39 16.04 -15.58
N HIS A 81 -3.69 16.20 -15.32
CA HIS A 81 -4.55 15.07 -14.99
C HIS A 81 -5.15 14.43 -16.24
N GLY A 82 -5.23 13.10 -16.26
CA GLY A 82 -5.85 12.37 -17.36
C GLY A 82 -6.26 10.95 -17.03
N VAL A 83 -7.03 10.38 -17.95
CA VAL A 83 -7.50 9.00 -17.92
C VAL A 83 -6.97 8.28 -19.14
N LEU A 84 -6.20 7.23 -18.93
CA LEU A 84 -5.72 6.32 -19.99
C LEU A 84 -6.45 4.98 -19.86
N THR A 85 -7.22 4.61 -20.87
CA THR A 85 -7.78 3.27 -21.04
C THR A 85 -6.91 2.49 -22.01
N LEU A 86 -6.38 1.36 -21.57
CA LEU A 86 -5.55 0.45 -22.35
C LEU A 86 -6.43 -0.49 -23.21
N PRO A 87 -5.87 -1.09 -24.27
CA PRO A 87 -6.61 -1.99 -25.16
C PRO A 87 -7.17 -3.24 -24.44
N ASP A 88 -6.48 -3.69 -23.39
CA ASP A 88 -6.90 -4.83 -22.57
C ASP A 88 -8.03 -4.49 -21.57
N GLY A 89 -8.46 -3.23 -21.51
CA GLY A 89 -9.45 -2.72 -20.56
C GLY A 89 -8.86 -2.16 -19.27
N GLY A 90 -7.54 -2.23 -19.08
CA GLY A 90 -6.84 -1.56 -17.99
C GLY A 90 -7.09 -0.05 -18.02
N ARG A 91 -7.15 0.59 -16.86
CA ARG A 91 -7.47 2.03 -16.75
C ARG A 91 -6.57 2.71 -15.73
N TYR A 92 -5.86 3.74 -16.16
CA TYR A 92 -5.17 4.69 -15.29
C TYR A 92 -5.99 5.97 -15.16
N ASP A 93 -6.01 6.55 -13.97
CA ASP A 93 -6.64 7.82 -13.63
C ASP A 93 -5.71 8.58 -12.69
N GLY A 94 -5.07 9.64 -13.17
CA GLY A 94 -4.06 10.34 -12.39
C GLY A 94 -3.21 11.30 -13.20
N GLU A 95 -2.06 11.66 -12.65
CA GLU A 95 -1.18 12.67 -13.23
C GLU A 95 -0.27 12.11 -14.34
N PHE A 96 0.09 13.00 -15.29
CA PHE A 96 0.97 12.76 -16.41
C PHE A 96 1.99 13.89 -16.58
N THR A 97 3.22 13.53 -16.94
CA THR A 97 4.25 14.47 -17.37
C THR A 97 4.99 13.93 -18.58
N GLN A 98 5.00 14.70 -19.67
CA GLN A 98 5.64 14.33 -20.94
C GLN A 98 5.20 12.94 -21.45
N GLY A 99 3.91 12.62 -21.29
CA GLY A 99 3.33 11.35 -21.73
C GLY A 99 3.45 10.20 -20.73
N ALA A 100 4.33 10.29 -19.73
CA ALA A 100 4.48 9.25 -18.71
C ALA A 100 3.55 9.50 -17.52
N ARG A 101 3.00 8.44 -16.92
CA ARG A 101 2.29 8.52 -15.64
C ARG A 101 3.27 8.95 -14.55
N CYS A 102 2.86 9.91 -13.74
CA CYS A 102 3.62 10.44 -12.63
C CYS A 102 2.68 10.84 -11.49
N GLY A 103 3.22 11.31 -10.37
CA GLY A 103 2.42 11.88 -9.29
C GLY A 103 1.43 10.88 -8.70
N GLU A 104 0.29 11.36 -8.20
CA GLU A 104 -0.74 10.49 -7.67
C GLU A 104 -1.60 9.90 -8.80
N GLY A 105 -1.97 8.62 -8.65
CA GLY A 105 -2.85 7.97 -9.60
C GLY A 105 -3.46 6.68 -9.08
N THR A 106 -4.49 6.24 -9.80
CA THR A 106 -5.12 4.93 -9.61
C THR A 106 -5.05 4.15 -10.91
N PHE A 107 -4.43 2.98 -10.86
CA PHE A 107 -4.39 2.02 -11.95
C PHE A 107 -5.25 0.81 -11.63
N ARG A 108 -6.21 0.51 -12.50
CA ARG A 108 -7.07 -0.68 -12.45
C ARG A 108 -6.65 -1.59 -13.61
N ALA A 109 -6.03 -2.71 -13.31
CA ALA A 109 -5.64 -3.70 -14.30
C ALA A 109 -6.87 -4.47 -14.82
N ALA A 110 -6.82 -4.94 -16.07
CA ALA A 110 -7.83 -5.85 -16.62
C ALA A 110 -7.98 -7.15 -15.81
N SER A 111 -6.91 -7.58 -15.12
CA SER A 111 -6.91 -8.73 -14.20
C SER A 111 -7.74 -8.52 -12.94
N GLY A 112 -8.19 -7.29 -12.65
CA GLY A 112 -8.88 -6.92 -11.42
C GLY A 112 -7.97 -6.38 -10.30
N SER A 113 -6.64 -6.40 -10.49
CA SER A 113 -5.73 -5.75 -9.55
C SER A 113 -5.91 -4.23 -9.59
N VAL A 114 -5.88 -3.58 -8.44
CA VAL A 114 -6.00 -2.12 -8.32
C VAL A 114 -4.81 -1.59 -7.53
N TYR A 115 -4.16 -0.55 -8.04
CA TYR A 115 -3.16 0.22 -7.33
C TYR A 115 -3.60 1.67 -7.20
N THR A 116 -3.47 2.24 -6.02
CA THR A 116 -3.64 3.68 -5.76
C THR A 116 -2.42 4.20 -5.00
N GLY A 117 -1.79 5.22 -5.53
CA GLY A 117 -0.63 5.87 -4.92
C GLY A 117 0.25 6.54 -5.96
N THR A 118 1.51 6.72 -5.61
CA THR A 118 2.43 7.51 -6.43
C THR A 118 3.03 6.71 -7.60
N PHE A 119 3.25 7.40 -8.71
CA PHE A 119 3.91 6.94 -9.92
C PHE A 119 5.11 7.82 -10.25
N ALA A 120 6.14 7.23 -10.84
CA ALA A 120 7.26 7.94 -11.46
C ALA A 120 7.64 7.21 -12.74
N ASP A 121 7.77 7.92 -13.86
CA ASP A 121 8.17 7.35 -15.16
C ASP A 121 7.40 6.06 -15.52
N ASP A 122 6.07 6.15 -15.48
CA ASP A 122 5.14 5.06 -15.76
C ASP A 122 5.11 3.90 -14.76
N VAL A 123 5.91 3.92 -13.68
CA VAL A 123 5.96 2.83 -12.70
C VAL A 123 5.46 3.25 -11.31
N PRO A 124 4.74 2.38 -10.57
CA PRO A 124 4.49 2.58 -9.16
C PRO A 124 5.78 2.84 -8.39
N SER A 125 5.86 3.95 -7.67
CA SER A 125 7.08 4.40 -6.98
C SER A 125 6.69 5.38 -5.89
N GLY A 126 7.26 5.27 -4.69
CA GLY A 126 6.90 6.08 -3.52
C GLY A 126 6.02 5.30 -2.56
N HIS A 127 4.78 5.73 -2.31
CA HIS A 127 3.86 5.04 -1.40
C HIS A 127 2.53 4.75 -2.09
N GLY A 128 1.93 3.62 -1.77
CA GLY A 128 0.67 3.22 -2.37
C GLY A 128 0.08 1.94 -1.80
N THR A 129 -1.17 1.70 -2.18
CA THR A 129 -1.92 0.49 -1.83
C THR A 129 -2.23 -0.30 -3.09
N ALA A 130 -1.87 -1.58 -3.11
CA ALA A 130 -2.31 -2.54 -4.13
C ALA A 130 -3.29 -3.54 -3.54
N THR A 131 -4.46 -3.64 -4.16
CA THR A 131 -5.47 -4.68 -3.90
C THR A 131 -5.46 -5.68 -5.04
N TYR A 132 -5.40 -6.97 -4.73
CA TYR A 132 -5.31 -8.04 -5.71
C TYR A 132 -6.64 -8.81 -5.85
N PRO A 133 -6.85 -9.55 -6.94
CA PRO A 133 -8.11 -10.28 -7.19
C PRO A 133 -8.44 -11.34 -6.14
N ASP A 134 -7.44 -11.88 -5.44
CA ASP A 134 -7.64 -12.83 -4.33
C ASP A 134 -8.05 -12.15 -3.01
N GLY A 135 -8.20 -10.82 -3.01
CA GLY A 135 -8.54 -10.03 -1.83
C GLY A 135 -7.34 -9.64 -0.96
N SER A 136 -6.13 -10.11 -1.30
CA SER A 136 -4.93 -9.65 -0.60
C SER A 136 -4.66 -8.16 -0.88
N VAL A 137 -4.07 -7.48 0.10
CA VAL A 137 -3.79 -6.04 0.07
C VAL A 137 -2.38 -5.79 0.55
N TYR A 138 -1.62 -5.00 -0.21
CA TYR A 138 -0.37 -4.41 0.25
C TYR A 138 -0.53 -2.91 0.39
N THR A 139 -0.07 -2.35 1.51
CA THR A 139 0.06 -0.91 1.71
C THR A 139 1.45 -0.61 2.23
N GLY A 140 2.21 0.21 1.52
CA GLY A 140 3.59 0.52 1.93
C GLY A 140 4.36 1.25 0.85
N SER A 141 5.69 1.19 0.95
CA SER A 141 6.56 1.81 -0.03
C SER A 141 6.70 0.96 -1.30
N TRP A 142 6.97 1.64 -2.41
CA TRP A 142 7.11 1.07 -3.75
C TRP A 142 8.36 1.64 -4.41
N LEU A 143 9.08 0.80 -5.15
CA LEU A 143 10.22 1.21 -5.95
C LEU A 143 10.22 0.44 -7.27
N ALA A 144 10.29 1.17 -8.38
CA ALA A 144 10.34 0.60 -9.72
C ALA A 144 9.27 -0.49 -9.98
N GLY A 145 8.03 -0.24 -9.53
CA GLY A 145 6.89 -1.12 -9.70
C GLY A 145 6.86 -2.35 -8.78
N ALA A 146 7.73 -2.44 -7.78
CA ALA A 146 7.75 -3.52 -6.79
C ALA A 146 7.53 -3.00 -5.36
N MET A 147 6.93 -3.83 -4.50
CA MET A 147 6.87 -3.57 -3.06
C MET A 147 8.30 -3.46 -2.53
N HIS A 148 8.59 -2.41 -1.77
CA HIS A 148 9.92 -2.12 -1.27
C HIS A 148 9.86 -1.38 0.07
N GLY A 149 10.95 -1.34 0.83
CA GLY A 149 10.99 -0.62 2.10
C GLY A 149 10.00 -1.21 3.11
N ARG A 150 9.33 -0.36 3.89
CA ARG A 150 8.36 -0.82 4.89
C ARG A 150 6.95 -0.90 4.32
N GLY A 151 6.23 -1.94 4.71
CA GLY A 151 4.83 -2.11 4.33
C GLY A 151 4.07 -3.09 5.20
N THR A 152 2.77 -3.13 4.96
CA THR A 152 1.82 -4.10 5.53
C THR A 152 1.24 -4.91 4.39
N TYR A 153 1.26 -6.23 4.52
CA TYR A 153 0.61 -7.15 3.60
C TYR A 153 -0.46 -7.94 4.35
N VAL A 154 -1.71 -7.75 3.95
CA VAL A 154 -2.85 -8.56 4.39
C VAL A 154 -3.09 -9.63 3.34
N PHE A 155 -2.88 -10.88 3.71
CA PHE A 155 -3.08 -12.03 2.84
C PHE A 155 -4.57 -12.36 2.70
N ALA A 156 -4.92 -13.11 1.65
CA ALA A 156 -6.29 -13.52 1.37
C ALA A 156 -6.91 -14.37 2.50
N ASP A 157 -6.09 -15.12 3.24
CA ASP A 157 -6.51 -15.92 4.41
C ASP A 157 -6.69 -15.07 5.69
N GLY A 158 -6.36 -13.78 5.64
CA GLY A 158 -6.40 -12.85 6.78
C GLY A 158 -5.09 -12.80 7.59
N THR A 159 -4.07 -13.57 7.23
CA THR A 159 -2.72 -13.43 7.79
C THR A 159 -2.22 -12.01 7.52
N ILE A 160 -1.50 -11.42 8.47
CA ILE A 160 -0.97 -10.05 8.33
C ILE A 160 0.53 -10.07 8.57
N TYR A 161 1.29 -9.57 7.59
CA TYR A 161 2.70 -9.23 7.73
C TYR A 161 2.88 -7.72 7.80
N ILE A 162 3.71 -7.25 8.73
CA ILE A 162 4.16 -5.86 8.83
C ILE A 162 5.68 -5.90 8.93
N GLY A 163 6.38 -5.30 7.98
CA GLY A 163 7.84 -5.35 7.98
C GLY A 163 8.46 -4.82 6.70
N GLU A 164 9.68 -5.26 6.47
CA GLU A 164 10.49 -4.85 5.33
C GLU A 164 10.22 -5.72 4.08
N PHE A 165 10.39 -5.07 2.92
CA PHE A 165 10.24 -5.64 1.59
C PHE A 165 11.43 -5.23 0.72
N GLU A 166 11.94 -6.16 -0.07
CA GLU A 166 12.97 -5.91 -1.07
C GLU A 166 12.55 -6.54 -2.40
N ALA A 167 12.49 -5.75 -3.47
CA ALA A 167 12.11 -6.21 -4.81
C ALA A 167 10.83 -7.08 -4.87
N GLY A 168 9.83 -6.79 -4.03
CA GLY A 168 8.57 -7.54 -3.98
C GLY A 168 8.55 -8.74 -3.03
N VAL A 169 9.64 -9.03 -2.31
CA VAL A 169 9.68 -10.12 -1.32
C VAL A 169 9.78 -9.59 0.10
N MET A 170 9.15 -10.25 1.06
CA MET A 170 9.35 -9.98 2.48
C MET A 170 10.78 -10.38 2.85
N ALA A 171 11.52 -9.42 3.38
CA ALA A 171 12.93 -9.52 3.72
C ALA A 171 13.22 -8.63 4.92
N GLY A 172 14.36 -8.80 5.58
CA GLY A 172 14.75 -7.96 6.71
C GLY A 172 13.89 -8.22 7.95
N GLU A 173 13.63 -7.19 8.75
CA GLU A 173 12.85 -7.34 9.98
C GLU A 173 11.34 -7.23 9.74
N GLY A 174 10.57 -8.07 10.42
CA GLY A 174 9.12 -8.03 10.31
C GLY A 174 8.36 -8.79 11.40
N LYS A 175 7.04 -8.68 11.32
CA LYS A 175 6.09 -9.32 12.23
C LYS A 175 4.93 -9.91 11.46
N THR A 176 4.68 -11.20 11.65
CA THR A 176 3.52 -11.89 11.06
C THR A 176 2.57 -12.32 12.16
N ARG A 177 1.28 -12.00 12.00
CA ARG A 177 0.18 -12.60 12.76
C ARG A 177 -0.58 -13.56 11.85
N TYR A 178 -0.51 -14.84 12.17
CA TYR A 178 -1.12 -15.92 11.38
C TYR A 178 -2.61 -15.98 11.66
N ALA A 179 -3.45 -16.00 10.63
CA ALA A 179 -4.90 -16.10 10.82
C ALA A 179 -5.36 -17.51 11.22
N SER A 180 -4.55 -18.54 10.91
CA SER A 180 -4.85 -19.94 11.20
C SER A 180 -4.94 -20.26 12.69
N ASP A 181 -4.06 -19.67 13.50
CA ASP A 181 -3.84 -20.05 14.90
C ASP A 181 -3.52 -18.84 15.81
N ASP A 182 -3.65 -17.61 15.30
CA ASP A 182 -3.33 -16.35 15.98
C ASP A 182 -1.87 -16.25 16.48
N ARG A 183 -1.00 -17.16 16.05
CA ARG A 183 0.43 -17.14 16.38
C ARG A 183 1.06 -15.87 15.85
N VAL A 184 2.05 -15.35 16.57
CA VAL A 184 2.79 -14.16 16.17
C VAL A 184 4.27 -14.51 16.04
N HIS A 185 4.82 -14.33 14.84
CA HIS A 185 6.27 -14.33 14.64
C HIS A 185 6.79 -12.89 14.57
N SER A 186 7.87 -12.57 15.28
CA SER A 186 8.60 -11.30 15.15
C SER A 186 10.09 -11.60 15.00
N GLY A 187 10.74 -11.07 13.95
CA GLY A 187 12.17 -11.27 13.70
C GLY A 187 12.52 -11.17 12.23
N SER A 188 13.64 -11.79 11.85
CA SER A 188 14.19 -11.72 10.50
C SER A 188 13.41 -12.58 9.49
N TYR A 189 13.30 -12.06 8.26
CA TYR A 189 12.68 -12.68 7.10
C TYR A 189 13.67 -12.74 5.94
N ALA A 190 13.63 -13.85 5.21
CA ALA A 190 14.35 -14.02 3.96
C ALA A 190 13.48 -14.84 3.00
N ALA A 191 13.40 -14.41 1.74
CA ALA A 191 12.65 -15.08 0.68
C ALA A 191 11.20 -15.41 1.11
N ASN A 192 10.48 -14.41 1.64
CA ASN A 192 9.08 -14.52 2.06
C ASN A 192 8.81 -15.41 3.28
N LYS A 193 9.84 -15.80 4.04
CA LYS A 193 9.67 -16.66 5.21
C LYS A 193 10.49 -16.16 6.41
N PRO A 194 10.00 -16.40 7.65
CA PRO A 194 10.83 -16.24 8.83
C PRO A 194 12.10 -17.08 8.73
N ASN A 195 13.25 -16.43 8.79
CA ASN A 195 14.57 -17.04 8.65
C ASN A 195 15.59 -16.17 9.38
N GLY A 196 16.36 -16.76 10.29
CA GLY A 196 17.31 -16.04 11.15
C GLY A 196 16.81 -15.95 12.58
N ARG A 197 17.13 -14.86 13.28
CA ARG A 197 16.72 -14.69 14.69
C ARG A 197 15.28 -14.23 14.77
N GLY A 198 14.53 -14.78 15.73
CA GLY A 198 13.15 -14.37 15.92
C GLY A 198 12.53 -14.87 17.22
N SER A 199 11.27 -14.49 17.40
CA SER A 199 10.42 -14.93 18.49
C SER A 199 9.08 -15.39 17.94
N ILE A 200 8.54 -16.45 18.54
CA ILE A 200 7.22 -16.99 18.21
C ILE A 200 6.39 -16.96 19.49
N ALA A 201 5.31 -16.20 19.50
CA ALA A 201 4.35 -16.16 20.60
C ALA A 201 3.08 -16.94 20.20
N TYR A 202 2.62 -17.77 21.12
CA TYR A 202 1.44 -18.62 20.95
C TYR A 202 0.28 -18.08 21.79
N ILE A 203 -0.95 -18.34 21.35
CA ILE A 203 -2.14 -17.82 22.03
C ILE A 203 -2.36 -18.43 23.41
N ASP A 204 -1.81 -19.62 23.67
CA ASP A 204 -1.84 -20.30 24.97
C ASP A 204 -0.77 -19.79 25.95
N GLY A 205 0.00 -18.77 25.57
CA GLY A 205 1.05 -18.17 26.42
C GLY A 205 2.42 -18.81 26.26
N ARG A 206 2.57 -19.88 25.48
CA ARG A 206 3.90 -20.39 25.11
C ARG A 206 4.67 -19.33 24.33
N LYS A 207 6.00 -19.39 24.40
CA LYS A 207 6.88 -18.49 23.64
C LYS A 207 8.19 -19.17 23.26
N TYR A 208 8.65 -18.96 22.04
CA TYR A 208 10.00 -19.31 21.59
C TYR A 208 10.80 -18.03 21.29
N VAL A 209 12.10 -18.05 21.60
CA VAL A 209 13.06 -17.01 21.21
C VAL A 209 14.37 -17.69 20.80
N GLY A 210 14.80 -17.53 19.56
CA GLY A 210 16.00 -18.20 19.08
C GLY A 210 16.13 -18.13 17.56
N ASP A 211 16.86 -19.09 17.01
CA ASP A 211 17.00 -19.19 15.56
C ASP A 211 15.75 -19.84 14.95
N VAL A 212 15.40 -19.40 13.75
CA VAL A 212 14.20 -19.79 13.01
C VAL A 212 14.63 -20.12 11.59
N ARG A 213 14.12 -21.22 11.05
CA ARG A 213 14.30 -21.62 9.65
C ARG A 213 12.95 -22.01 9.06
N ASP A 214 12.60 -21.39 7.94
CA ASP A 214 11.34 -21.60 7.23
C ASP A 214 10.11 -21.51 8.15
N GLY A 215 10.10 -20.55 9.09
CA GLY A 215 9.00 -20.37 10.04
C GLY A 215 9.02 -21.28 11.28
N ARG A 216 10.04 -22.13 11.45
CA ARG A 216 10.12 -23.11 12.55
C ARG A 216 11.32 -22.86 13.46
N PRO A 217 11.21 -23.11 14.78
CA PRO A 217 12.38 -23.18 15.66
C PRO A 217 13.48 -24.07 15.09
N HIS A 218 14.69 -23.56 15.03
CA HIS A 218 15.86 -24.25 14.52
C HIS A 218 17.11 -23.75 15.25
N GLY A 219 18.25 -24.44 15.12
CA GLY A 219 19.50 -23.96 15.71
C GLY A 219 19.42 -23.92 17.23
N HIS A 220 19.68 -22.78 17.85
CA HIS A 220 19.62 -22.61 19.30
C HIS A 220 18.51 -21.65 19.72
N GLY A 221 17.82 -21.96 20.82
CA GLY A 221 16.76 -21.09 21.31
C GLY A 221 16.15 -21.53 22.65
N VAL A 222 15.43 -20.58 23.24
CA VAL A 222 14.71 -20.75 24.50
C VAL A 222 13.22 -20.85 24.25
N PHE A 223 12.59 -21.88 24.79
CA PHE A 223 11.14 -22.01 24.83
C PHE A 223 10.64 -21.85 26.25
N TYR A 224 9.54 -21.13 26.40
CA TYR A 224 8.89 -20.83 27.67
C TYR A 224 7.47 -21.40 27.66
N TRP A 225 7.11 -22.06 28.75
CA TRP A 225 5.76 -22.54 29.00
C TRP A 225 5.00 -21.57 29.93
N PRO A 226 3.66 -21.57 29.89
CA PRO A 226 2.84 -20.65 30.68
C PRO A 226 2.99 -20.82 32.19
N ASP A 227 3.40 -22.00 32.65
CA ASP A 227 3.67 -22.31 34.06
C ASP A 227 5.02 -21.78 34.56
N GLY A 228 5.82 -21.16 33.68
CA GLY A 228 7.14 -20.62 33.99
C GLY A 228 8.29 -21.59 33.72
N ALA A 229 8.02 -22.84 33.33
CA ALA A 229 9.07 -23.74 32.88
C ALA A 229 9.72 -23.22 31.58
N SER A 230 10.98 -23.60 31.34
CA SER A 230 11.70 -23.24 30.12
C SER A 230 12.70 -24.31 29.67
N TYR A 231 13.06 -24.25 28.39
CA TYR A 231 14.07 -25.10 27.77
C TYR A 231 14.97 -24.22 26.92
N ASP A 232 16.24 -24.17 27.26
CA ASP A 232 17.29 -23.48 26.52
C ASP A 232 18.23 -24.50 25.89
N GLY A 233 18.22 -24.63 24.56
CA GLY A 233 19.05 -25.63 23.90
C GLY A 233 18.86 -25.70 22.40
N GLN A 234 19.21 -26.86 21.82
CA GLN A 234 19.16 -27.04 20.37
C GLN A 234 17.76 -27.42 19.87
N TRP A 235 17.47 -27.01 18.64
CA TRP A 235 16.20 -27.19 17.94
C TRP A 235 16.42 -27.67 16.51
N ALA A 236 15.61 -28.63 16.08
CA ALA A 236 15.58 -29.14 14.71
C ALA A 236 14.13 -29.22 14.22
N ASP A 237 13.84 -28.50 13.13
CA ASP A 237 12.54 -28.43 12.44
C ASP A 237 11.31 -28.27 13.36
N GLY A 238 11.47 -27.44 14.39
CA GLY A 238 10.44 -27.10 15.36
C GLY A 238 10.43 -27.95 16.63
N LEU A 239 11.34 -28.92 16.78
CA LEU A 239 11.39 -29.85 17.91
C LEU A 239 12.69 -29.68 18.70
N GLN A 240 12.65 -29.93 20.01
CA GLN A 240 13.88 -30.01 20.80
C GLN A 240 14.80 -31.11 20.28
N HIS A 241 16.09 -30.82 20.24
CA HIS A 241 17.13 -31.71 19.78
C HIS A 241 18.40 -31.49 20.60
N GLY A 242 19.29 -32.48 20.61
CA GLY A 242 20.60 -32.41 21.26
C GLY A 242 20.55 -32.09 22.76
N GLU A 243 21.61 -31.48 23.26
CA GLU A 243 21.72 -31.08 24.66
C GLU A 243 21.01 -29.73 24.90
N GLY A 244 20.32 -29.62 26.02
CA GLY A 244 19.76 -28.35 26.49
C GLY A 244 19.51 -28.34 28.00
N VAL A 245 19.28 -27.15 28.54
CA VAL A 245 18.94 -26.93 29.95
C VAL A 245 17.43 -26.76 30.07
N PHE A 246 16.79 -27.69 30.78
CA PHE A 246 15.40 -27.56 31.19
C PHE A 246 15.34 -26.92 32.58
N ALA A 247 14.63 -25.82 32.73
CA ALA A 247 14.29 -25.22 34.01
C ALA A 247 12.80 -25.47 34.31
N SER A 248 12.49 -26.10 35.45
CA SER A 248 11.10 -26.33 35.85
C SER A 248 10.41 -25.04 36.29
N ALA A 249 9.08 -25.08 36.44
CA ALA A 249 8.27 -23.96 36.95
C ALA A 249 8.74 -23.43 38.33
N LEU A 250 9.46 -24.25 39.10
CA LEU A 250 10.02 -23.89 40.41
C LEU A 250 11.46 -23.35 40.31
N GLY A 251 12.00 -23.18 39.11
CA GLY A 251 13.34 -22.63 38.86
C GLY A 251 14.50 -23.62 39.02
N LYS A 252 14.24 -24.92 39.19
CA LYS A 252 15.30 -25.95 39.21
C LYS A 252 15.72 -26.28 37.78
N SER A 253 17.03 -26.28 37.52
CA SER A 253 17.59 -26.49 36.17
C SER A 253 18.28 -27.84 36.05
N TYR A 254 18.13 -28.49 34.90
CA TYR A 254 18.66 -29.82 34.59
C TYR A 254 19.19 -29.83 33.15
N THR A 255 20.38 -30.41 32.94
CA THR A 255 20.87 -30.69 31.59
C THR A 255 20.23 -31.98 31.09
N VAL A 256 19.57 -31.92 29.93
CA VAL A 256 18.78 -33.00 29.36
C VAL A 256 19.16 -33.19 27.89
N GLN A 257 19.22 -34.43 27.44
CA GLN A 257 19.41 -34.75 26.02
C GLN A 257 18.07 -35.04 25.36
N TRP A 258 17.85 -34.42 24.21
CA TRP A 258 16.63 -34.50 23.41
C TRP A 258 16.91 -35.09 22.02
N SER A 259 15.96 -35.87 21.50
CA SER A 259 15.92 -36.25 20.10
C SER A 259 14.48 -36.20 19.61
N SER A 260 14.22 -35.33 18.63
CA SER A 260 12.92 -35.19 17.97
C SER A 260 11.79 -34.92 18.98
N GLY A 261 12.03 -33.99 19.90
CA GLY A 261 11.05 -33.59 20.91
C GLY A 261 10.83 -34.61 22.02
N ARG A 262 11.69 -35.63 22.15
CA ARG A 262 11.65 -36.61 23.24
C ARG A 262 12.94 -36.59 24.05
N VAL A 263 12.82 -36.70 25.36
CA VAL A 263 13.97 -36.90 26.26
C VAL A 263 14.58 -38.27 25.99
N VAL A 264 15.87 -38.31 25.65
CA VAL A 264 16.64 -39.55 25.47
C VAL A 264 17.58 -39.83 26.64
N HIS A 265 18.02 -38.80 27.36
CA HIS A 265 18.78 -38.93 28.59
C HIS A 265 18.46 -37.78 29.55
N ASP A 266 18.14 -38.14 30.80
CA ASP A 266 17.95 -37.20 31.90
C ASP A 266 18.72 -37.75 33.12
N PRO A 267 19.80 -37.08 33.56
CA PRO A 267 20.59 -37.52 34.70
C PRO A 267 19.85 -37.35 36.03
N ASN A 268 18.68 -36.68 36.06
CA ASN A 268 17.93 -36.44 37.27
C ASN A 268 16.52 -37.06 37.21
N PRO A 269 16.27 -38.21 37.86
CA PRO A 269 14.95 -38.85 37.85
C PRO A 269 13.86 -38.05 38.58
N GLY A 270 14.21 -37.00 39.33
CA GLY A 270 13.27 -36.06 39.94
C GLY A 270 12.89 -34.88 39.04
N SER A 271 13.48 -34.77 37.84
CA SER A 271 13.05 -33.80 36.84
C SER A 271 11.72 -34.22 36.22
N ASP A 272 10.90 -33.23 35.88
CA ASP A 272 9.66 -33.41 35.13
C ASP A 272 9.82 -33.07 33.63
N ALA A 273 11.05 -32.96 33.12
CA ALA A 273 11.36 -32.58 31.75
C ALA A 273 10.63 -33.42 30.68
N PHE A 274 10.42 -34.71 30.95
CA PHE A 274 9.70 -35.63 30.05
C PHE A 274 8.23 -35.22 29.82
N ARG A 275 7.63 -34.41 30.72
CA ARG A 275 6.29 -33.83 30.56
C ARG A 275 6.27 -32.62 29.62
N TYR A 276 7.43 -31.99 29.44
CA TYR A 276 7.65 -30.78 28.64
C TYR A 276 8.24 -31.11 27.28
N ALA A 277 7.87 -32.25 26.71
CA ALA A 277 8.01 -32.42 25.27
C ALA A 277 7.29 -31.24 24.64
N ALA A 278 8.01 -30.39 23.89
CA ALA A 278 7.30 -29.54 22.95
C ALA A 278 6.89 -30.49 21.83
N ALA A 279 5.81 -31.23 22.07
CA ALA A 279 4.83 -31.47 21.04
C ALA A 279 4.36 -30.08 20.63
N VAL A 280 5.18 -29.42 19.83
CA VAL A 280 4.60 -28.58 18.83
C VAL A 280 3.98 -29.59 17.91
N ASP A 281 2.66 -29.74 18.03
CA ASP A 281 1.88 -30.46 17.05
C ASP A 281 2.48 -30.13 15.70
N ALA A 282 3.08 -31.11 15.03
CA ALA A 282 3.68 -30.89 13.73
C ALA A 282 2.65 -30.24 12.78
N HIS A 283 1.37 -30.44 13.08
CA HIS A 283 0.19 -29.78 12.52
C HIS A 283 0.12 -28.25 12.71
N LEU A 284 0.61 -27.65 13.81
CA LEU A 284 0.64 -26.20 14.03
C LEU A 284 1.74 -25.47 13.24
N TYR A 285 2.77 -26.19 12.79
CA TYR A 285 3.80 -25.63 11.89
C TYR A 285 3.52 -25.94 10.41
N SER A 286 2.37 -26.54 10.10
CA SER A 286 2.04 -27.04 8.78
C SER A 286 1.39 -26.00 7.86
N ALA A 287 1.02 -24.82 8.35
CA ALA A 287 0.57 -23.76 7.44
C ALA A 287 1.82 -23.13 6.81
N PRO A 288 2.17 -23.44 5.54
CA PRO A 288 3.13 -22.61 4.84
C PRO A 288 2.61 -21.18 4.86
N MET A 289 3.51 -20.19 4.96
CA MET A 289 3.12 -18.81 4.68
C MET A 289 2.31 -18.84 3.37
N PRO A 290 1.07 -18.30 3.36
CA PRO A 290 0.32 -18.20 2.13
C PRO A 290 1.24 -17.57 1.10
N SER A 291 1.37 -18.21 -0.06
CA SER A 291 2.37 -17.80 -1.04
C SER A 291 2.15 -16.33 -1.34
N THR A 292 3.07 -15.48 -0.89
CA THR A 292 3.31 -14.18 -1.51
C THR A 292 3.77 -14.58 -2.90
N PRO A 293 2.97 -14.35 -3.95
CA PRO A 293 3.52 -14.60 -5.27
C PRO A 293 4.66 -13.62 -5.41
N ALA A 294 5.87 -14.16 -5.57
CA ALA A 294 7.12 -13.43 -5.72
C ALA A 294 7.14 -12.51 -6.97
N THR A 295 5.98 -12.25 -7.58
CA THR A 295 5.76 -11.61 -8.87
C THR A 295 4.45 -10.84 -8.94
N LYS A 296 3.74 -10.57 -7.83
CA LYS A 296 2.60 -9.61 -7.80
C LYS A 296 3.13 -8.18 -8.00
N ARG A 297 3.63 -7.88 -9.20
CA ARG A 297 3.71 -6.52 -9.74
C ARG A 297 2.33 -6.17 -10.25
N VAL A 298 1.95 -4.91 -10.14
CA VAL A 298 0.74 -4.41 -10.81
C VAL A 298 0.93 -4.61 -12.32
N PRO A 299 0.15 -5.49 -12.98
CA PRO A 299 0.27 -5.72 -14.43
C PRO A 299 -0.06 -4.42 -15.18
N GLY A 300 0.60 -4.11 -16.30
CA GLY A 300 0.40 -2.83 -17.02
C GLY A 300 1.46 -1.77 -16.74
N THR A 301 2.57 -2.20 -16.16
CA THR A 301 3.78 -1.39 -16.00
C THR A 301 4.87 -2.04 -16.87
N PRO A 302 5.41 -1.36 -17.90
CA PRO A 302 6.52 -1.93 -18.65
C PRO A 302 7.66 -2.24 -17.67
N ALA A 303 8.23 -3.44 -17.78
CA ALA A 303 9.40 -3.79 -16.99
C ALA A 303 10.50 -2.77 -17.31
N SER A 304 10.98 -2.05 -16.29
CA SER A 304 12.19 -1.23 -16.39
C SER A 304 13.35 -2.16 -16.75
N GLN A 305 13.65 -2.26 -18.04
CA GLN A 305 14.90 -2.81 -18.52
C GLN A 305 15.98 -1.77 -18.23
N ASN A 306 16.47 -1.73 -16.99
CA ASN A 306 17.81 -1.29 -16.66
C ASN A 306 18.11 -1.55 -15.18
N SER A 307 18.87 -2.61 -14.92
CA SER A 307 19.72 -2.73 -13.74
C SER A 307 21.06 -3.30 -14.22
N PRO A 308 22.21 -2.73 -13.81
CA PRO A 308 23.49 -2.99 -14.45
C PRO A 308 24.08 -4.29 -13.91
N SER A 309 24.21 -5.31 -14.77
CA SER A 309 25.01 -6.49 -14.45
C SER A 309 26.48 -6.25 -14.77
N ARG A 310 27.27 -6.66 -13.79
CA ARG A 310 28.73 -6.61 -13.63
C ARG A 310 29.42 -7.38 -14.77
N ARG A 311 30.48 -6.78 -15.33
CA ARG A 311 31.34 -7.39 -16.37
C ARG A 311 32.24 -8.47 -15.78
N GLU A 312 32.26 -9.64 -16.41
CA GLU A 312 33.46 -10.47 -16.56
C GLU A 312 33.58 -10.88 -18.04
N SER A 313 34.82 -10.95 -18.49
CA SER A 313 35.34 -11.02 -19.86
C SER A 313 35.34 -12.44 -20.43
N ASP A 314 35.11 -12.58 -21.74
CA ASP A 314 36.10 -13.16 -22.68
C ASP A 314 35.62 -13.19 -24.16
N ASP A 315 36.63 -13.12 -25.04
CA ASP A 315 36.59 -12.93 -26.49
C ASP A 315 35.95 -14.06 -27.33
N ARG A 316 35.23 -13.69 -28.42
CA ARG A 316 35.57 -13.96 -29.85
C ARG A 316 34.35 -13.98 -30.80
N VAL A 317 34.37 -13.03 -31.75
CA VAL A 317 34.04 -13.07 -33.21
C VAL A 317 32.66 -13.58 -33.73
N VAL A 318 31.94 -12.61 -34.33
CA VAL A 318 30.69 -12.52 -35.18
C VAL A 318 30.68 -13.36 -36.49
N PRO A 319 29.62 -13.38 -37.37
CA PRO A 319 28.24 -12.82 -37.29
C PRO A 319 27.07 -13.68 -37.87
N SER A 320 25.80 -13.29 -37.59
CA SER A 320 24.69 -13.13 -38.59
C SER A 320 23.26 -13.30 -37.99
N SER A 321 22.35 -12.43 -38.45
CA SER A 321 20.87 -12.42 -38.37
C SER A 321 20.16 -11.81 -37.13
N ALA A 322 19.51 -10.66 -37.38
CA ALA A 322 18.60 -9.86 -36.54
C ALA A 322 17.13 -10.33 -36.70
N PRO A 323 16.07 -9.70 -36.10
CA PRO A 323 16.00 -8.51 -35.20
C PRO A 323 15.24 -8.76 -33.87
N ALA A 324 15.55 -8.10 -32.75
CA ALA A 324 15.40 -6.69 -32.34
C ALA A 324 13.94 -6.26 -32.06
N ALA A 325 13.64 -6.12 -30.78
CA ALA A 325 12.36 -5.70 -30.20
C ALA A 325 12.12 -4.18 -30.35
N ALA A 326 10.86 -3.81 -30.56
CA ALA A 326 10.39 -2.47 -30.86
C ALA A 326 10.41 -1.54 -29.63
N SER A 327 11.29 -0.55 -29.66
CA SER A 327 11.14 0.71 -28.92
C SER A 327 10.25 1.66 -29.74
N HIS A 328 9.11 2.09 -29.19
CA HIS A 328 8.20 3.02 -29.84
C HIS A 328 8.88 4.39 -30.09
N PRO A 329 8.86 4.94 -31.32
CA PRO A 329 9.38 6.26 -31.60
C PRO A 329 8.37 7.36 -31.22
N PRO A 330 8.82 8.58 -30.89
CA PRO A 330 7.92 9.73 -30.79
C PRO A 330 7.28 10.03 -32.17
N PRO A 331 6.08 10.63 -32.23
CA PRO A 331 5.38 10.87 -33.49
C PRO A 331 6.19 11.78 -34.44
N PRO A 332 6.05 11.60 -35.77
CA PRO A 332 6.97 12.14 -36.75
C PRO A 332 6.93 13.67 -36.80
N SER A 333 8.11 14.27 -36.71
CA SER A 333 8.38 15.62 -37.20
C SER A 333 8.75 15.57 -38.69
N SER A 334 8.25 16.51 -39.49
CA SER A 334 8.66 16.74 -40.88
C SER A 334 8.33 18.17 -41.31
N PRO A 335 9.04 18.75 -42.29
CA PRO A 335 10.49 18.95 -42.35
C PRO A 335 10.88 20.45 -42.38
N ALA A 336 12.19 20.68 -42.34
CA ALA A 336 12.89 21.94 -42.03
C ALA A 336 12.74 23.10 -43.02
N ALA A 337 12.92 24.33 -42.50
CA ALA A 337 13.46 25.47 -43.23
C ALA A 337 14.54 26.15 -42.38
N ALA A 338 15.72 26.36 -42.98
CA ALA A 338 16.92 26.91 -42.38
C ALA A 338 16.88 28.43 -42.23
N ALA A 339 17.51 28.99 -41.17
CA ALA A 339 18.39 30.18 -41.23
C ALA A 339 18.92 30.61 -39.85
N ALA A 340 20.25 30.71 -39.78
CA ALA A 340 21.10 31.70 -39.09
C ALA A 340 20.84 32.18 -37.64
N SER A 341 21.88 32.00 -36.80
CA SER A 341 22.14 32.74 -35.55
C SER A 341 22.29 34.26 -35.79
N PRO A 342 22.22 35.10 -34.73
CA PRO A 342 23.45 35.43 -33.99
C PRO A 342 23.29 35.58 -32.46
N SER A 343 24.45 35.81 -31.84
CA SER A 343 24.85 35.62 -30.46
C SER A 343 24.48 36.71 -29.44
N ARG A 344 24.84 36.41 -28.16
CA ARG A 344 25.12 37.29 -26.99
C ARG A 344 23.89 37.76 -26.19
N ARG A 345 23.89 37.85 -24.85
CA ARG A 345 24.96 37.89 -23.83
C ARG A 345 24.34 37.58 -22.45
N HIS A 346 25.14 36.98 -21.57
CA HIS A 346 24.91 36.88 -20.12
C HIS A 346 24.70 38.26 -19.46
N VAL A 347 23.75 38.34 -18.53
CA VAL A 347 23.88 39.16 -17.30
C VAL A 347 23.15 38.46 -16.15
N SER A 348 23.91 38.15 -15.10
CA SER A 348 23.45 37.74 -13.76
C SER A 348 23.35 38.97 -12.86
N PHE A 349 22.34 39.07 -11.98
CA PHE A 349 22.35 39.82 -10.70
C PHE A 349 21.12 39.32 -9.91
N ALA A 350 21.29 38.56 -8.82
CA ALA A 350 21.57 38.96 -7.43
C ALA A 350 20.41 39.68 -6.74
N SER A 351 19.82 38.98 -5.76
CA SER A 351 18.88 39.50 -4.76
C SER A 351 19.56 40.42 -3.76
N PRO A 352 18.79 41.28 -3.08
CA PRO A 352 19.10 41.63 -1.70
C PRO A 352 17.92 41.35 -0.74
N GLN A 353 18.30 40.81 0.42
CA GLN A 353 17.56 40.82 1.68
C GLN A 353 17.49 42.25 2.24
N GLN A 354 16.42 42.60 2.96
CA GLN A 354 16.39 43.40 4.21
C GLN A 354 15.04 43.13 4.91
N GLN A 355 15.01 42.56 6.11
CA GLN A 355 15.10 43.20 7.44
C GLN A 355 13.91 44.10 7.80
N GLU A 356 12.95 43.48 8.47
CA GLU A 356 12.41 43.80 9.82
C GLU A 356 12.56 45.24 10.33
N GLU A 357 11.42 45.93 10.51
CA GLU A 357 11.28 47.06 11.44
C GLU A 357 9.85 47.13 11.99
N THR A 358 9.75 47.45 13.29
CA THR A 358 8.55 47.31 14.12
C THR A 358 7.89 48.64 14.49
N ARG A 359 6.53 48.64 14.51
CA ARG A 359 5.55 49.42 15.35
C ARG A 359 5.29 50.92 15.05
N PRO A 360 4.16 51.54 15.50
CA PRO A 360 2.87 51.02 16.02
C PRO A 360 1.57 51.73 15.52
N SER A 361 0.43 51.15 15.92
CA SER A 361 -0.91 51.73 16.25
C SER A 361 -1.79 52.47 15.21
N SER A 362 -2.98 51.92 14.94
CA SER A 362 -4.27 52.63 15.10
C SER A 362 -5.46 51.67 14.91
N SER A 363 -6.45 51.78 15.79
CA SER A 363 -7.71 51.04 15.80
C SER A 363 -8.68 51.46 14.69
N SER A 364 -9.41 50.51 14.11
CA SER A 364 -10.88 50.61 13.94
C SER A 364 -11.47 49.29 13.45
N ASP A 365 -12.69 49.07 13.91
CA ASP A 365 -13.60 47.94 13.75
C ASP A 365 -13.64 47.24 12.38
N VAL A 366 -13.92 45.94 12.37
CA VAL A 366 -15.27 45.42 12.02
C VAL A 366 -15.28 43.89 12.14
N HIS A 367 -16.26 43.45 12.92
CA HIS A 367 -16.70 42.09 13.13
C HIS A 367 -17.05 41.38 11.79
N ARG A 368 -16.25 40.40 11.38
CA ARG A 368 -16.66 39.30 10.49
C ARG A 368 -15.81 38.06 10.79
N GLN A 369 -16.20 37.33 11.83
CA GLN A 369 -15.75 35.95 11.99
C GLN A 369 -16.41 35.11 10.90
N SER A 370 -15.58 34.55 10.03
CA SER A 370 -15.92 33.36 9.25
C SER A 370 -16.32 32.23 10.21
N PRO A 371 -17.36 31.43 9.92
CA PRO A 371 -17.74 30.35 10.81
C PRO A 371 -16.61 29.32 10.85
N SER A 372 -16.01 29.19 12.03
CA SER A 372 -15.26 28.00 12.43
C SER A 372 -16.13 26.78 12.15
N ARG A 373 -15.64 25.87 11.31
CA ARG A 373 -16.30 24.59 11.03
C ARG A 373 -16.27 23.79 12.34
N ALA A 374 -17.40 23.77 13.04
CA ALA A 374 -17.59 22.97 14.24
C ALA A 374 -17.22 21.49 13.95
N PRO A 375 -16.64 20.77 14.92
CA PRO A 375 -16.44 19.33 14.78
C PRO A 375 -17.76 18.65 14.47
N PRO A 376 -17.76 17.55 13.68
CA PRO A 376 -18.99 16.86 13.31
C PRO A 376 -19.76 16.47 14.58
N GLN A 377 -21.00 16.92 14.69
CA GLN A 377 -21.89 16.54 15.80
C GLN A 377 -22.13 15.03 15.74
N ALA A 378 -21.90 14.34 16.85
CA ALA A 378 -22.16 12.91 16.99
C ALA A 378 -23.64 12.63 16.73
N GLN A 379 -23.96 11.79 15.74
CA GLN A 379 -25.32 11.33 15.52
C GLN A 379 -25.73 10.36 16.64
N GLU A 380 -26.96 10.51 17.13
CA GLU A 380 -27.50 9.66 18.19
C GLU A 380 -27.67 8.20 17.72
N LEU A 381 -27.23 7.28 18.58
CA LEU A 381 -27.37 5.84 18.38
C LEU A 381 -28.84 5.44 18.26
N THR A 382 -29.14 4.61 17.26
CA THR A 382 -30.48 4.08 17.02
C THR A 382 -30.98 3.24 18.22
N PRO A 383 -32.30 3.20 18.49
CA PRO A 383 -32.85 2.43 19.61
C PRO A 383 -32.44 0.94 19.65
N PRO A 384 -32.33 0.21 18.53
CA PRO A 384 -31.82 -1.17 18.52
C PRO A 384 -30.36 -1.28 18.95
N CYS A 385 -29.51 -0.32 18.55
CA CYS A 385 -28.11 -0.29 18.98
C CYS A 385 -27.97 0.01 20.46
N ARG A 386 -28.80 0.91 20.99
CA ARG A 386 -28.83 1.23 22.42
C ARG A 386 -29.26 0.03 23.26
N ALA A 387 -30.26 -0.74 22.80
CA ALA A 387 -30.72 -1.96 23.46
C ALA A 387 -29.66 -3.09 23.44
N ALA A 388 -28.95 -3.27 22.33
CA ALA A 388 -27.88 -4.26 22.21
C ALA A 388 -26.66 -3.91 23.10
N LEU A 389 -26.30 -2.63 23.17
CA LEU A 389 -25.22 -2.13 24.04
C LEU A 389 -25.58 -2.23 25.53
N ALA A 390 -26.83 -1.96 25.90
CA ALA A 390 -27.30 -2.09 27.29
C ALA A 390 -27.19 -3.54 27.80
N LYS A 391 -27.64 -4.52 27.01
CA LYS A 391 -27.51 -5.96 27.35
C LYS A 391 -26.06 -6.44 27.43
N PHE A 392 -25.16 -5.81 26.67
CA PHE A 392 -23.73 -6.11 26.70
C PHE A 392 -23.05 -5.54 27.95
N ALA A 393 -23.47 -4.34 28.40
CA ALA A 393 -22.90 -3.64 29.56
C ALA A 393 -23.32 -4.22 30.92
N GLU A 394 -24.39 -5.01 31.01
CA GLU A 394 -24.84 -5.69 32.24
C GLU A 394 -23.94 -6.86 32.67
N ARG A 395 -22.86 -7.18 31.93
CA ARG A 395 -22.02 -8.35 32.20
C ARG A 395 -20.84 -8.05 33.14
N PRO A 396 -20.60 -8.90 34.17
CA PRO A 396 -19.50 -8.69 35.12
C PRO A 396 -18.12 -8.65 34.44
N GLY A 397 -17.24 -7.76 34.90
CA GLY A 397 -15.83 -7.69 34.47
C GLY A 397 -15.57 -7.00 33.12
N ILE A 398 -16.59 -6.38 32.52
CA ILE A 398 -16.46 -5.78 31.18
C ILE A 398 -15.56 -4.53 31.15
N ALA A 399 -15.54 -3.76 32.23
CA ALA A 399 -14.68 -2.59 32.39
C ALA A 399 -13.20 -2.97 32.40
N ASP A 400 -12.84 -4.06 33.10
CA ASP A 400 -11.45 -4.54 33.21
C ASP A 400 -10.90 -5.00 31.85
N VAL A 401 -11.76 -5.63 31.03
CA VAL A 401 -11.37 -6.09 29.69
C VAL A 401 -11.20 -4.91 28.73
N ILE A 402 -12.04 -3.87 28.83
CA ILE A 402 -11.90 -2.65 28.02
C ILE A 402 -10.62 -1.89 28.38
N HIS A 403 -10.29 -1.78 29.68
CA HIS A 403 -9.05 -1.15 30.15
C HIS A 403 -7.78 -1.92 29.78
N SER A 404 -7.88 -3.20 29.44
CA SER A 404 -6.73 -4.03 29.00
C SER A 404 -6.28 -3.77 27.56
N TYR A 405 -7.02 -3.00 26.77
CA TYR A 405 -6.63 -2.58 25.43
C TYR A 405 -5.98 -1.19 25.50
N ASP A 406 -4.76 -1.07 24.97
CA ASP A 406 -4.04 0.20 24.87
C ASP A 406 -4.75 1.12 23.87
N THR A 407 -5.63 1.97 24.41
CA THR A 407 -6.21 3.09 23.67
C THR A 407 -5.23 4.23 23.80
N SER A 408 -4.33 4.36 22.82
CA SER A 408 -3.26 5.35 22.79
C SER A 408 -3.81 6.79 22.81
N GLY A 409 -4.16 7.27 24.00
CA GLY A 409 -4.58 8.64 24.31
C GLY A 409 -5.94 9.10 23.79
N SER A 410 -6.61 8.37 22.89
CA SER A 410 -7.89 8.82 22.28
C SER A 410 -9.15 8.27 22.96
N GLY A 411 -9.01 7.30 23.87
CA GLY A 411 -10.12 6.55 24.45
C GLY A 411 -10.82 5.61 23.47
N THR A 412 -10.92 5.92 22.18
CA THR A 412 -11.79 5.26 21.19
C THR A 412 -11.49 3.76 20.95
N LEU A 413 -12.53 2.95 20.76
CA LEU A 413 -12.42 1.54 20.33
C LEU A 413 -12.94 1.38 18.89
N THR A 414 -12.15 0.73 18.05
CA THR A 414 -12.54 0.36 16.68
C THR A 414 -13.48 -0.86 16.69
N PHE A 415 -14.31 -1.02 15.66
CA PHE A 415 -15.22 -2.18 15.53
C PHE A 415 -14.51 -3.55 15.65
N PRO A 416 -13.30 -3.74 15.07
CA PRO A 416 -12.52 -4.96 15.29
C PRO A 416 -12.14 -5.20 16.77
N GLN A 417 -11.80 -4.15 17.52
CA GLN A 417 -11.47 -4.25 18.95
C GLN A 417 -12.71 -4.59 19.79
N LEU A 418 -13.86 -4.00 19.48
CA LEU A 418 -15.13 -4.33 20.15
C LEU A 418 -15.52 -5.80 19.92
N ARG A 419 -15.33 -6.31 18.70
CA ARG A 419 -15.56 -7.72 18.34
C ARG A 419 -14.59 -8.65 19.07
N GLN A 420 -13.35 -8.22 19.28
CA GLN A 420 -12.35 -8.96 20.02
C GLN A 420 -12.70 -9.04 21.52
N VAL A 421 -13.22 -7.95 22.11
CA VAL A 421 -13.74 -7.93 23.51
C VAL A 421 -14.93 -8.88 23.66
N ALA A 422 -15.91 -8.83 22.75
CA ALA A 422 -17.07 -9.72 22.79
C ALA A 422 -16.69 -11.21 22.65
N ARG A 423 -15.68 -11.51 21.81
CA ARG A 423 -15.16 -12.88 21.59
C ARG A 423 -14.34 -13.38 22.78
N LYS A 424 -13.54 -12.52 23.42
CA LYS A 424 -12.74 -12.85 24.61
C LYS A 424 -13.62 -13.15 25.83
N MET A 425 -14.80 -12.52 25.89
CA MET A 425 -15.83 -12.78 26.90
C MET A 425 -16.75 -13.97 26.56
N GLN A 426 -16.47 -14.71 25.48
CA GLN A 426 -17.26 -15.85 24.98
C GLN A 426 -18.76 -15.56 24.82
N VAL A 427 -19.13 -14.33 24.43
CA VAL A 427 -20.53 -13.94 24.24
C VAL A 427 -20.97 -14.26 22.81
N ARG A 428 -22.00 -15.10 22.65
CA ARG A 428 -22.70 -15.25 21.37
C ARG A 428 -23.67 -14.08 21.21
N LEU A 429 -23.31 -13.10 20.38
CA LEU A 429 -24.26 -12.11 19.87
C LEU A 429 -25.24 -12.82 18.94
N THR A 430 -26.52 -12.49 19.05
CA THR A 430 -27.54 -12.95 18.10
C THR A 430 -27.33 -12.33 16.72
N GLY A 431 -27.98 -12.89 15.70
CA GLY A 431 -27.91 -12.36 14.32
C GLY A 431 -28.36 -10.90 14.25
N GLU A 432 -29.48 -10.56 14.90
CA GLU A 432 -30.01 -9.20 14.97
C GLU A 432 -29.06 -8.23 15.70
N GLU A 433 -28.41 -8.65 16.79
CA GLU A 433 -27.45 -7.80 17.52
C GLU A 433 -26.19 -7.54 16.70
N SER A 434 -25.74 -8.53 15.93
CA SER A 434 -24.58 -8.40 15.04
C SER A 434 -24.88 -7.47 13.86
N ASP A 435 -26.09 -7.53 13.32
CA ASP A 435 -26.50 -6.71 12.18
C ASP A 435 -26.87 -5.29 12.60
N ALA A 436 -27.44 -5.09 13.80
CA ALA A 436 -27.64 -3.77 14.39
C ALA A 436 -26.29 -3.05 14.63
N LEU A 437 -25.30 -3.74 15.22
CA LEU A 437 -23.96 -3.20 15.38
C LEU A 437 -23.33 -2.85 14.03
N ARG A 438 -23.37 -3.77 13.05
CA ARG A 438 -22.89 -3.49 11.68
C ARG A 438 -23.55 -2.26 11.06
N SER A 439 -24.86 -2.08 11.23
CA SER A 439 -25.58 -0.94 10.68
C SER A 439 -25.20 0.40 11.34
N ALA A 440 -24.81 0.41 12.62
CA ALA A 440 -24.30 1.61 13.28
C ALA A 440 -22.86 1.97 12.86
N PHE A 441 -22.05 0.97 12.50
CA PHE A 441 -20.67 1.18 12.00
C PHE A 441 -20.58 1.36 10.48
N ALA A 442 -21.65 1.06 9.73
CA ALA A 442 -21.68 1.19 8.27
C ALA A 442 -21.96 2.63 7.79
N VAL A 443 -22.40 3.52 8.68
CA VAL A 443 -22.66 4.93 8.34
C VAL A 443 -21.52 5.79 8.87
N SER A 444 -20.62 6.14 7.95
CA SER A 444 -19.54 7.13 8.01
C SER A 444 -18.23 6.73 8.73
N ASP A 445 -17.12 7.08 8.06
CA ASP A 445 -15.70 7.04 8.47
C ASP A 445 -15.39 7.88 9.73
N SER A 446 -16.20 7.78 10.79
CA SER A 446 -15.97 8.50 12.05
C SER A 446 -15.58 7.54 13.18
N THR A 447 -14.48 7.85 13.85
CA THR A 447 -14.05 7.26 15.12
C THR A 447 -15.08 7.57 16.22
N ILE A 448 -15.53 6.57 16.96
CA ILE A 448 -16.44 6.77 18.11
C ILE A 448 -15.62 7.14 19.34
N ASP A 449 -15.86 8.33 19.89
CA ASP A 449 -15.33 8.75 21.18
C ASP A 449 -15.69 7.73 22.27
N ALA A 450 -14.70 7.06 22.88
CA ALA A 450 -15.03 6.13 23.96
C ALA A 450 -15.45 6.81 25.24
N ASN A 451 -15.18 8.11 25.41
CA ASN A 451 -15.81 8.88 26.48
C ASN A 451 -17.30 9.05 26.21
N ALA A 452 -17.76 9.09 24.94
CA ALA A 452 -19.18 9.08 24.61
C ALA A 452 -19.81 7.68 24.76
N VAL A 453 -19.07 6.60 24.48
CA VAL A 453 -19.52 5.23 24.76
C VAL A 453 -19.56 4.97 26.26
N ALA A 454 -18.53 5.38 27.01
CA ALA A 454 -18.46 5.27 28.46
C ALA A 454 -19.47 6.21 29.15
N ALA A 455 -19.70 7.42 28.64
CA ALA A 455 -20.75 8.33 29.14
C ALA A 455 -22.15 7.88 28.75
N ALA A 456 -22.36 7.25 27.59
CA ALA A 456 -23.63 6.62 27.25
C ALA A 456 -23.90 5.42 28.17
N VAL A 457 -22.89 4.58 28.42
CA VAL A 457 -22.96 3.46 29.37
C VAL A 457 -23.18 3.98 30.80
N ALA A 458 -22.46 5.02 31.24
CA ALA A 458 -22.59 5.60 32.58
C ALA A 458 -23.91 6.38 32.76
N SER A 459 -24.39 7.09 31.74
CA SER A 459 -25.66 7.82 31.76
C SER A 459 -26.86 6.88 31.70
N ILE A 460 -26.72 5.71 31.06
CA ILE A 460 -27.73 4.64 31.08
C ILE A 460 -27.74 3.96 32.46
N VAL A 461 -26.57 3.71 33.06
CA VAL A 461 -26.46 3.18 34.44
C VAL A 461 -27.03 4.16 35.48
N ALA A 462 -26.78 5.47 35.31
CA ALA A 462 -27.28 6.51 36.21
C ALA A 462 -28.79 6.82 36.04
N ALA A 463 -29.38 6.50 34.88
CA ALA A 463 -30.82 6.62 34.65
C ALA A 463 -31.62 5.38 35.09
N LEU A 464 -30.94 4.30 35.47
CA LEU A 464 -31.50 3.03 35.94
C LEU A 464 -31.36 2.83 37.46
N GLN A 465 -30.67 3.74 38.16
CA GLN A 465 -30.69 3.91 39.61
C GLN A 465 -31.72 4.97 39.99
#